data_AF-A0A554VC29-F1
#
_entry.id   AF-A0A554VC29-F1
#
_cell.length_a   1.000
_cell.length_b   1.000
_cell.length_c   1.000
_cell.angle_alpha   90.00
_cell.angle_beta   90.00
_cell.angle_gamma   90.00
#
_symmetry.space_group_name_H-M   'P 1'
#
loop_
_entity.id
_entity.type
_entity.pdbx_description
1 polymer ?
#
loop_
_entity_poly.entity_id
_entity_poly.type
_entity_poly.pdbx_seq_one_letter_code
_entity_poly.pdbx_strand_id
1 'polypeptide(L)'
;MKILKNHVHIIYTLILFVFLLSQLSNAQVISKEPEDLFIVGTESIRFRSEINNSDYTLHINLPENYINDPTKTYPVFYALDGYRIFGVTTHIYKGIWDDGFAPEIIIVGITNSGSKTSPTLHRTRDLTPTAIERISTSGGASTFLKVLSDEIIPLIDRNYRSDKTNRTLAGTSFAGLFTHYTLFTQPSLFTNYIINNPTLWWDDDYPYQLEEAFYQKNKSLHANVIFLNSEYNDMPKAIKMFDQIKRHNYNHLTLGFRMIENMGHLGGEAEAMNQGMRFAYKRPAIKVPEKALKQYCGTFQDGAYVREIVIRDGELTLIRTGDVQGAKIQVINETEFAILGRYFDFHFNRDEKGNVISFSSQFDTDPSRTRTAIKIK
;
A
#
# COMPACT_ATOMS: atom_id res chain seq x y z
N MET A 1 -62.60 62.04 -8.40
CA MET A 1 -61.60 61.75 -7.33
C MET A 1 -61.53 60.29 -6.86
N LYS A 2 -62.61 59.48 -6.89
CA LYS A 2 -62.57 58.06 -6.49
C LYS A 2 -61.82 57.13 -7.47
N ILE A 3 -61.91 57.39 -8.78
CA ILE A 3 -61.27 56.55 -9.83
C ILE A 3 -59.74 56.64 -9.76
N LEU A 4 -59.17 57.82 -9.48
CA LEU A 4 -57.72 58.01 -9.39
C LEU A 4 -57.09 57.25 -8.21
N LYS A 5 -57.79 57.10 -7.07
CA LYS A 5 -57.26 56.39 -5.89
C LYS A 5 -57.12 54.87 -6.10
N ASN A 6 -58.02 54.26 -6.88
CA ASN A 6 -57.94 52.82 -7.18
C ASN A 6 -56.75 52.49 -8.09
N HIS A 7 -56.43 53.36 -9.07
CA HIS A 7 -55.28 53.14 -9.94
C HIS A 7 -53.95 53.24 -9.19
N VAL A 8 -53.85 54.14 -8.21
CA VAL A 8 -52.65 54.28 -7.37
C VAL A 8 -52.42 53.02 -6.53
N HIS A 9 -53.47 52.43 -5.94
CA HIS A 9 -53.33 51.19 -5.17
C HIS A 9 -52.89 50.01 -6.05
N ILE A 10 -53.46 49.86 -7.24
CA ILE A 10 -53.07 48.81 -8.20
C ILE A 10 -51.59 48.94 -8.60
N ILE A 11 -51.10 50.16 -8.83
CA ILE A 11 -49.70 50.41 -9.17
C ILE A 11 -48.78 50.03 -8.00
N TYR A 12 -49.11 50.39 -6.76
CA TYR A 12 -48.31 49.98 -5.60
C TYR A 12 -48.31 48.47 -5.39
N THR A 13 -49.45 47.79 -5.58
CA THR A 13 -49.52 46.33 -5.49
C THR A 13 -48.68 45.65 -6.58
N LEU A 14 -48.70 46.18 -7.82
CA LEU A 14 -47.87 45.69 -8.92
C LEU A 14 -46.38 45.91 -8.64
N ILE A 15 -45.98 47.09 -8.15
CA ILE A 15 -44.58 47.36 -7.79
C ILE A 15 -44.11 46.44 -6.66
N LEU A 16 -44.94 46.23 -5.63
CA LEU A 16 -44.61 45.32 -4.53
C LEU A 16 -44.50 43.86 -5.01
N PHE A 17 -45.37 43.45 -5.94
CA PHE A 17 -45.36 42.11 -6.53
C PHE A 17 -44.13 41.89 -7.43
N VAL A 18 -43.76 42.89 -8.23
CA VAL A 18 -42.51 42.89 -9.03
C VAL A 18 -41.29 42.88 -8.13
N PHE A 19 -41.31 43.60 -7.01
CA PHE A 19 -40.23 43.59 -6.03
C PHE A 19 -40.13 42.26 -5.27
N LEU A 20 -41.25 41.60 -4.94
CA LEU A 20 -41.22 40.25 -4.37
C LEU A 20 -40.73 39.20 -5.39
N LEU A 21 -41.12 39.33 -6.66
CA LEU A 21 -40.65 38.44 -7.74
C LEU A 21 -39.14 38.58 -7.99
N SER A 22 -38.57 39.78 -7.84
CA SER A 22 -37.12 39.98 -7.98
C SER A 22 -36.31 39.44 -6.78
N GLN A 23 -36.92 39.31 -5.60
CA GLN A 23 -36.30 38.63 -4.45
C GLN A 23 -36.30 37.10 -4.61
N LEU A 24 -37.27 36.52 -5.31
CA LEU A 24 -37.29 35.08 -5.61
C LEU A 24 -36.24 34.67 -6.65
N SER A 25 -35.73 35.62 -7.45
CA SER A 25 -34.72 35.35 -8.48
C SER A 25 -33.29 35.18 -7.93
N ASN A 26 -33.07 35.51 -6.65
CA ASN A 26 -31.75 35.45 -5.99
C ASN A 26 -31.63 34.30 -4.98
N ALA A 27 -32.53 33.33 -5.00
CA ALA A 27 -32.23 32.04 -4.39
C ALA A 27 -31.13 31.37 -5.22
N GLN A 28 -29.87 31.72 -4.94
CA GLN A 28 -28.73 30.95 -5.40
C GLN A 28 -28.90 29.56 -4.80
N VAL A 29 -29.40 28.62 -5.60
CA VAL A 29 -29.21 27.22 -5.32
C VAL A 29 -27.70 27.04 -5.32
N ILE A 30 -27.11 26.93 -4.14
CA ILE A 30 -25.76 26.40 -4.00
C ILE A 30 -25.90 24.94 -4.43
N SER A 31 -25.84 24.69 -5.73
CA SER A 31 -25.54 23.35 -6.23
C SER A 31 -24.08 23.14 -5.88
N LYS A 32 -23.83 22.68 -4.65
CA LYS A 32 -22.62 21.92 -4.38
C LYS A 32 -22.81 20.64 -5.19
N GLU A 33 -22.35 20.64 -6.44
CA GLU A 33 -21.91 19.38 -7.04
C GLU A 33 -20.96 18.78 -6.00
N PRO A 34 -21.27 17.61 -5.42
CA PRO A 34 -20.41 17.04 -4.41
C PRO A 34 -19.04 16.82 -5.05
N GLU A 35 -18.05 17.60 -4.62
CA GLU A 35 -16.66 17.33 -4.96
C GLU A 35 -16.30 15.95 -4.40
N ASP A 36 -15.71 15.11 -5.22
CA ASP A 36 -15.24 13.81 -4.77
C ASP A 36 -14.15 14.01 -3.72
N LEU A 37 -14.34 13.40 -2.55
CA LEU A 37 -13.28 13.30 -1.55
C LEU A 37 -12.11 12.53 -2.17
N PHE A 38 -10.95 13.17 -2.27
CA PHE A 38 -9.73 12.56 -2.76
C PHE A 38 -8.72 12.42 -1.63
N ILE A 39 -7.82 11.44 -1.79
CA ILE A 39 -6.67 11.27 -0.92
C ILE A 39 -5.54 12.11 -1.51
N VAL A 40 -4.90 12.95 -0.71
CA VAL A 40 -3.81 13.82 -1.16
C VAL A 40 -2.68 12.97 -1.77
N GLY A 41 -2.13 13.41 -2.90
CA GLY A 41 -1.07 12.68 -3.61
C GLY A 41 -1.56 11.40 -4.30
N THR A 42 -2.85 11.34 -4.63
CA THR A 42 -3.42 10.21 -5.40
C THR A 42 -4.03 10.65 -6.71
N GLU A 43 -4.01 9.76 -7.68
CA GLU A 43 -4.68 9.92 -8.96
C GLU A 43 -5.39 8.63 -9.37
N SER A 44 -6.15 8.67 -10.46
CA SER A 44 -6.83 7.49 -10.97
C SER A 44 -6.78 7.40 -12.49
N ILE A 45 -6.44 6.21 -12.98
CA ILE A 45 -6.46 5.88 -14.40
C ILE A 45 -7.62 4.93 -14.65
N ARG A 46 -8.44 5.24 -15.66
CA ARG A 46 -9.45 4.33 -16.18
C ARG A 46 -9.02 3.84 -17.55
N PHE A 47 -9.15 2.55 -17.79
CA PHE A 47 -8.92 1.97 -19.10
C PHE A 47 -9.87 0.81 -19.34
N ARG A 48 -10.09 0.49 -20.61
CA ARG A 48 -10.81 -0.70 -21.03
C ARG A 48 -9.79 -1.75 -21.48
N SER A 49 -9.87 -2.94 -20.91
CA SER A 49 -9.02 -4.07 -21.29
C SER A 49 -9.34 -4.53 -22.70
N GLU A 50 -8.31 -4.75 -23.52
CA GLU A 50 -8.44 -5.37 -24.84
C GLU A 50 -8.60 -6.89 -24.72
N ILE A 51 -8.10 -7.49 -23.63
CA ILE A 51 -8.16 -8.93 -23.37
C ILE A 51 -9.58 -9.39 -23.03
N ASN A 52 -10.32 -8.64 -22.22
CA ASN A 52 -11.64 -9.08 -21.73
C ASN A 52 -12.76 -8.03 -21.89
N ASN A 53 -12.49 -6.93 -22.58
CA ASN A 53 -13.45 -5.86 -22.86
C ASN A 53 -14.09 -5.22 -21.62
N SER A 54 -13.48 -5.39 -20.44
CA SER A 54 -13.97 -4.83 -19.17
C SER A 54 -13.23 -3.54 -18.84
N ASP A 55 -13.94 -2.61 -18.19
CA ASP A 55 -13.34 -1.36 -17.71
C ASP A 55 -12.66 -1.59 -16.36
N TYR A 56 -11.49 -1.03 -16.15
CA TYR A 56 -10.78 -1.08 -14.86
C TYR A 56 -10.50 0.34 -14.39
N THR A 57 -10.57 0.56 -13.07
CA THR A 57 -10.05 1.77 -12.44
C THR A 57 -8.86 1.40 -11.58
N LEU A 58 -7.74 2.05 -11.84
CA LEU A 58 -6.53 1.98 -11.03
C LEU A 58 -6.45 3.26 -10.21
N HIS A 59 -6.38 3.14 -8.89
CA HIS A 59 -6.08 4.24 -7.98
C HIS A 59 -4.60 4.20 -7.62
N ILE A 60 -3.88 5.30 -7.82
CA ILE A 60 -2.42 5.35 -7.67
C ILE A 60 -2.08 6.33 -6.56
N ASN A 61 -1.24 5.92 -5.62
CA ASN A 61 -0.58 6.81 -4.67
C ASN A 61 0.92 6.77 -4.93
N LEU A 62 1.50 7.96 -5.10
CA LEU A 62 2.93 8.14 -5.28
C LEU A 62 3.56 8.51 -3.93
N PRO A 63 4.81 8.06 -3.67
CA PRO A 63 5.52 8.46 -2.46
C PRO A 63 5.80 9.96 -2.47
N GLU A 64 5.91 10.57 -1.28
CA GLU A 64 6.04 12.03 -1.14
C GLU A 64 7.24 12.59 -1.93
N ASN A 65 8.37 11.88 -1.96
CA ASN A 65 9.57 12.32 -2.68
C ASN A 65 9.63 11.87 -4.14
N TYR A 66 8.53 11.37 -4.70
CA TYR A 66 8.52 10.87 -6.07
C TYR A 66 9.12 11.89 -7.05
N ILE A 67 8.75 13.17 -6.96
CA ILE A 67 9.19 14.24 -7.87
C ILE A 67 10.67 14.62 -7.66
N ASN A 68 11.20 14.41 -6.45
CA ASN A 68 12.47 14.97 -6.01
C ASN A 68 13.69 14.17 -6.47
N ASP A 69 13.55 12.86 -6.71
CA ASP A 69 14.59 12.01 -7.30
C ASP A 69 14.09 11.35 -8.59
N PRO A 70 14.46 11.89 -9.77
CA PRO A 70 14.02 11.35 -11.05
C PRO A 70 14.72 10.03 -11.42
N THR A 71 15.78 9.63 -10.69
CA THR A 71 16.55 8.41 -10.96
C THR A 71 16.10 7.22 -10.14
N LYS A 72 15.36 7.45 -9.05
CA LYS A 72 14.86 6.41 -8.15
C LYS A 72 13.67 5.67 -8.76
N THR A 73 13.71 4.34 -8.64
CA THR A 73 12.59 3.44 -8.90
C THR A 73 12.01 2.91 -7.60
N TYR A 74 10.71 2.63 -7.59
CA TYR A 74 9.96 2.32 -6.38
C TYR A 74 9.29 0.94 -6.47
N PRO A 75 9.40 0.08 -5.44
CA PRO A 75 8.57 -1.11 -5.33
C PRO A 75 7.09 -0.78 -5.51
N VAL A 76 6.33 -1.71 -6.08
CA VAL A 76 4.90 -1.48 -6.37
C VAL A 76 4.03 -2.42 -5.56
N PHE A 77 3.09 -1.85 -4.81
CA PHE A 77 2.08 -2.57 -4.03
C PHE A 77 0.74 -2.58 -4.76
N TYR A 78 0.34 -3.73 -5.28
CA TYR A 78 -0.94 -3.92 -5.94
C TYR A 78 -1.97 -4.45 -4.94
N ALA A 79 -2.95 -3.61 -4.61
CA ALA A 79 -4.08 -3.94 -3.74
C ALA A 79 -5.31 -4.24 -4.61
N LEU A 80 -5.79 -5.47 -4.58
CA LEU A 80 -7.06 -5.83 -5.21
C LEU A 80 -8.22 -5.24 -4.39
N ASP A 81 -9.40 -5.11 -5.00
CA ASP A 81 -10.56 -4.42 -4.40
C ASP A 81 -10.25 -2.96 -4.02
N GLY A 82 -9.57 -2.25 -4.92
CA GLY A 82 -9.10 -0.87 -4.73
C GLY A 82 -10.19 0.10 -4.27
N TYR A 83 -11.42 -0.04 -4.79
CA TYR A 83 -12.59 0.77 -4.39
C TYR A 83 -12.87 0.75 -2.89
N ARG A 84 -12.43 -0.30 -2.20
CA ARG A 84 -12.64 -0.51 -0.77
C ARG A 84 -11.37 -0.25 0.03
N ILE A 85 -10.25 -0.83 -0.37
CA ILE A 85 -9.06 -0.93 0.48
C ILE A 85 -7.99 0.11 0.20
N PHE A 86 -8.03 0.80 -0.96
CA PHE A 86 -6.97 1.71 -1.38
C PHE A 86 -6.68 2.80 -0.34
N GLY A 87 -7.70 3.51 0.14
CA GLY A 87 -7.47 4.62 1.06
C GLY A 87 -6.94 4.22 2.44
N VAL A 88 -7.39 3.07 2.95
CA VAL A 88 -6.86 2.49 4.19
C VAL A 88 -5.41 2.04 3.97
N THR A 89 -5.12 1.42 2.84
CA THR A 89 -3.78 0.96 2.45
C THR A 89 -2.81 2.13 2.40
N THR A 90 -3.18 3.25 1.76
CA THR A 90 -2.32 4.45 1.69
C THR A 90 -2.07 5.07 3.06
N HIS A 91 -3.10 5.12 3.92
CA HIS A 91 -2.96 5.68 5.27
C HIS A 91 -2.05 4.82 6.16
N ILE A 92 -2.24 3.50 6.14
CA ILE A 92 -1.41 2.54 6.87
C ILE A 92 0.04 2.62 6.40
N TYR A 93 0.24 2.59 5.08
CA TYR A 93 1.58 2.72 4.50
C TYR A 93 2.27 4.00 4.98
N LYS A 94 1.57 5.14 4.96
CA LYS A 94 2.16 6.40 5.41
C LYS A 94 2.69 6.29 6.84
N GLY A 95 1.94 5.70 7.77
CA GLY A 95 2.43 5.47 9.14
C GLY A 95 3.65 4.53 9.20
N ILE A 96 3.63 3.42 8.46
CA ILE A 96 4.74 2.45 8.44
C ILE A 96 6.01 3.08 7.85
N TRP A 97 5.87 3.85 6.78
CA TRP A 97 6.96 4.60 6.16
C TRP A 97 7.44 5.70 7.09
N ASP A 98 6.53 6.43 7.73
CA ASP A 98 6.84 7.51 8.66
C ASP A 98 7.67 7.00 9.86
N ASP A 99 7.40 5.78 10.31
CA ASP A 99 8.16 5.13 11.37
C ASP A 99 9.44 4.41 10.88
N GLY A 100 9.75 4.49 9.58
CA GLY A 100 10.96 3.93 8.96
C GLY A 100 10.90 2.42 8.67
N PHE A 101 9.73 1.78 8.83
CA PHE A 101 9.58 0.33 8.68
C PHE A 101 9.36 -0.15 7.23
N ALA A 102 9.13 0.76 6.29
CA ALA A 102 9.01 0.47 4.86
C ALA A 102 9.86 1.46 4.03
N PRO A 103 10.31 1.08 2.82
CA PRO A 103 10.84 2.02 1.85
C PRO A 103 9.69 2.83 1.24
N GLU A 104 10.04 3.81 0.41
CA GLU A 104 9.04 4.46 -0.44
C GLU A 104 8.50 3.47 -1.48
N ILE A 105 7.18 3.39 -1.61
CA ILE A 105 6.50 2.50 -2.57
C ILE A 105 5.46 3.25 -3.39
N ILE A 106 5.13 2.74 -4.58
CA ILE A 106 3.94 3.12 -5.33
C ILE A 106 2.82 2.17 -4.91
N ILE A 107 1.64 2.69 -4.55
CA ILE A 107 0.46 1.87 -4.24
C ILE A 107 -0.51 1.96 -5.41
N VAL A 108 -0.96 0.81 -5.90
CA VAL A 108 -1.93 0.68 -6.98
C VAL A 108 -3.14 -0.12 -6.49
N GLY A 109 -4.26 0.55 -6.22
CA GLY A 109 -5.55 -0.08 -5.94
C GLY A 109 -6.26 -0.45 -7.24
N ILE A 110 -6.61 -1.72 -7.43
CA ILE A 110 -7.27 -2.23 -8.64
C ILE A 110 -8.75 -2.47 -8.37
N THR A 111 -9.63 -1.81 -9.10
CA THR A 111 -11.08 -2.01 -9.04
C THR A 111 -11.55 -2.75 -10.29
N ASN A 112 -12.09 -3.97 -10.10
CA ASN A 112 -12.61 -4.87 -11.13
C ASN A 112 -13.93 -4.37 -11.73
N SER A 113 -13.89 -3.28 -12.50
CA SER A 113 -15.02 -2.65 -13.19
C SER A 113 -16.22 -2.27 -12.32
N GLY A 114 -16.83 -1.12 -12.62
CA GLY A 114 -18.02 -0.72 -11.88
C GLY A 114 -18.26 0.77 -11.85
N SER A 115 -19.45 1.13 -11.41
CA SER A 115 -19.78 2.50 -11.03
C SER A 115 -19.47 2.72 -9.54
N LYS A 116 -19.55 3.97 -9.09
CA LYS A 116 -19.56 4.29 -7.64
C LYS A 116 -20.62 3.52 -6.87
N THR A 117 -21.72 3.13 -7.52
CA THR A 117 -22.86 2.42 -6.91
C THR A 117 -22.84 0.90 -7.13
N SER A 118 -21.96 0.39 -8.00
CA SER A 118 -21.78 -1.04 -8.25
C SER A 118 -20.31 -1.33 -8.60
N PRO A 119 -19.39 -1.27 -7.63
CA PRO A 119 -17.95 -1.35 -7.89
C PRO A 119 -17.43 -2.79 -8.08
N THR A 120 -18.31 -3.79 -8.03
CA THR A 120 -17.94 -5.22 -8.02
C THR A 120 -18.50 -6.01 -9.19
N LEU A 121 -18.92 -5.34 -10.28
CA LEU A 121 -19.63 -5.97 -11.41
C LEU A 121 -18.90 -7.20 -11.97
N HIS A 122 -17.57 -7.17 -12.02
CA HIS A 122 -16.76 -8.28 -12.51
C HIS A 122 -15.85 -8.89 -11.46
N ARG A 123 -15.97 -8.48 -10.18
CA ARG A 123 -15.15 -8.99 -9.08
C ARG A 123 -15.22 -10.51 -8.97
N THR A 124 -16.42 -11.09 -8.97
CA THR A 124 -16.60 -12.55 -8.85
C THR A 124 -15.96 -13.27 -10.02
N ARG A 125 -16.16 -12.78 -11.25
CA ARG A 125 -15.54 -13.34 -12.46
C ARG A 125 -14.02 -13.31 -12.35
N ASP A 126 -13.47 -12.12 -12.12
CA ASP A 126 -12.03 -11.88 -12.19
C ASP A 126 -11.24 -12.55 -11.07
N LEU A 127 -11.84 -12.74 -9.90
CA LEU A 127 -11.11 -13.19 -8.70
C LEU A 127 -11.34 -14.66 -8.35
N THR A 128 -12.06 -15.42 -9.19
CA THR A 128 -12.33 -16.84 -8.94
C THR A 128 -11.72 -17.72 -10.04
N PRO A 129 -10.95 -18.76 -9.66
CA PRO A 129 -10.10 -19.52 -10.59
C PRO A 129 -10.86 -20.50 -11.48
N THR A 130 -11.96 -21.04 -10.98
CA THR A 130 -12.79 -22.03 -11.66
C THR A 130 -14.25 -21.60 -11.63
N ALA A 131 -15.02 -22.03 -12.62
CA ALA A 131 -16.45 -21.79 -12.65
C ALA A 131 -17.16 -22.82 -11.77
N ILE A 132 -18.04 -22.38 -10.88
CA ILE A 132 -18.89 -23.25 -10.07
C ILE A 132 -20.37 -22.97 -10.37
N GLU A 133 -21.19 -24.02 -10.42
CA GLU A 133 -22.59 -23.93 -10.84
C GLU A 133 -23.40 -22.91 -10.02
N ARG A 134 -23.17 -22.87 -8.70
CA ARG A 134 -23.88 -21.97 -7.79
C ARG A 134 -23.53 -20.49 -7.95
N ILE A 135 -22.49 -20.16 -8.73
CA ILE A 135 -22.03 -18.79 -9.01
C ILE A 135 -21.72 -18.69 -10.50
N SER A 136 -22.76 -18.45 -11.31
CA SER A 136 -22.68 -18.46 -12.78
C SER A 136 -21.68 -17.45 -13.37
N THR A 137 -21.29 -16.41 -12.63
CA THR A 137 -20.34 -15.40 -13.09
C THR A 137 -18.87 -15.74 -12.75
N SER A 138 -18.59 -16.88 -12.13
CA SER A 138 -17.24 -17.26 -11.68
C SER A 138 -16.33 -17.85 -12.77
N GLY A 139 -15.04 -17.99 -12.48
CA GLY A 139 -14.07 -18.74 -13.30
C GLY A 139 -13.22 -17.93 -14.28
N GLY A 140 -13.10 -16.62 -14.07
CA GLY A 140 -12.36 -15.72 -14.95
C GLY A 140 -10.94 -15.36 -14.51
N ALA A 141 -10.42 -15.94 -13.42
CA ALA A 141 -9.10 -15.55 -12.89
C ALA A 141 -7.96 -15.71 -13.90
N SER A 142 -7.95 -16.75 -14.73
CA SER A 142 -6.91 -16.90 -15.75
C SER A 142 -6.89 -15.73 -16.74
N THR A 143 -8.07 -15.21 -17.10
CA THR A 143 -8.21 -14.06 -18.00
C THR A 143 -7.83 -12.77 -17.29
N PHE A 144 -8.27 -12.58 -16.04
CA PHE A 144 -7.88 -11.39 -15.28
C PHE A 144 -6.38 -11.38 -14.93
N LEU A 145 -5.75 -12.54 -14.73
CA LEU A 145 -4.30 -12.63 -14.55
C LEU A 145 -3.55 -12.14 -15.80
N LYS A 146 -4.07 -12.43 -17.01
CA LYS A 146 -3.51 -11.86 -18.25
C LYS A 146 -3.71 -10.35 -18.33
N VAL A 147 -4.88 -9.83 -17.95
CA VAL A 147 -5.09 -8.37 -17.82
C VAL A 147 -4.07 -7.77 -16.86
N LEU A 148 -3.80 -8.44 -15.74
CA LEU A 148 -2.82 -7.97 -14.77
C LEU A 148 -1.40 -7.97 -15.34
N SER A 149 -0.96 -9.07 -15.97
CA SER A 149 0.40 -9.24 -16.48
C SER A 149 0.68 -8.46 -17.76
N ASP A 150 -0.29 -8.36 -18.66
CA ASP A 150 -0.07 -7.90 -20.04
C ASP A 150 -0.61 -6.47 -20.27
N GLU A 151 -1.46 -5.96 -19.38
CA GLU A 151 -2.03 -4.60 -19.50
C GLU A 151 -1.74 -3.74 -18.26
N ILE A 152 -2.20 -4.15 -17.06
CA ILE A 152 -2.11 -3.31 -15.84
C ILE A 152 -0.66 -3.07 -15.43
N ILE A 153 0.15 -4.13 -15.27
CA ILE A 153 1.56 -3.99 -14.87
C ILE A 153 2.34 -3.16 -15.91
N PRO A 154 2.26 -3.46 -17.23
CA PRO A 154 2.90 -2.62 -18.25
C PRO A 154 2.42 -1.16 -18.26
N LEU A 155 1.13 -0.91 -18.00
CA LEU A 155 0.60 0.44 -17.90
C LEU A 155 1.24 1.21 -16.73
N ILE A 156 1.39 0.58 -15.57
CA ILE A 156 2.09 1.18 -14.42
C ILE A 156 3.57 1.38 -14.73
N ASP A 157 4.25 0.38 -15.26
CA ASP A 157 5.68 0.41 -15.58
C ASP A 157 6.05 1.45 -16.65
N ARG A 158 5.09 1.84 -17.51
CA ARG A 158 5.27 2.87 -18.53
C ARG A 158 5.06 4.28 -18.00
N ASN A 159 4.09 4.49 -17.11
CA ASN A 159 3.71 5.81 -16.62
C ASN A 159 4.44 6.22 -15.33
N TYR A 160 4.99 5.24 -14.59
CA TYR A 160 5.63 5.45 -13.31
C TYR A 160 7.00 4.80 -13.22
N ARG A 161 7.87 5.35 -12.35
CA ARG A 161 9.20 4.80 -12.05
C ARG A 161 9.08 3.58 -11.13
N SER A 162 8.49 2.50 -11.62
CA SER A 162 8.35 1.25 -10.88
C SER A 162 9.65 0.44 -10.87
N ASP A 163 9.91 -0.24 -9.76
CA ASP A 163 10.87 -1.33 -9.69
C ASP A 163 10.19 -2.61 -10.19
N LYS A 164 10.62 -3.06 -11.36
CA LYS A 164 10.07 -4.24 -12.05
C LYS A 164 10.40 -5.56 -11.36
N THR A 165 11.26 -5.54 -10.35
CA THR A 165 11.75 -6.73 -9.63
C THR A 165 11.16 -6.86 -8.22
N ASN A 166 10.42 -5.85 -7.75
CA ASN A 166 9.83 -5.83 -6.42
C ASN A 166 8.36 -5.40 -6.49
N ARG A 167 7.50 -6.39 -6.78
CA ARG A 167 6.05 -6.20 -6.81
C ARG A 167 5.41 -7.01 -5.69
N THR A 168 4.40 -6.42 -5.05
CA THR A 168 3.58 -7.06 -4.02
C THR A 168 2.15 -7.18 -4.51
N LEU A 169 1.53 -8.35 -4.37
CA LEU A 169 0.09 -8.55 -4.61
C LEU A 169 -0.63 -8.83 -3.28
N ALA A 170 -1.68 -8.06 -3.01
CA ALA A 170 -2.44 -8.16 -1.78
C ALA A 170 -3.95 -8.28 -2.05
N GLY A 171 -4.62 -9.16 -1.30
CA GLY A 171 -6.07 -9.34 -1.46
C GLY A 171 -6.73 -10.06 -0.29
N THR A 172 -8.02 -9.75 -0.10
CA THR A 172 -8.91 -10.35 0.91
C THR A 172 -10.03 -11.17 0.27
N SER A 173 -10.45 -12.29 0.87
CA SER A 173 -11.60 -13.07 0.37
C SER A 173 -11.33 -13.66 -1.03
N PHE A 174 -12.20 -13.42 -2.03
CA PHE A 174 -11.90 -13.77 -3.43
C PHE A 174 -10.61 -13.12 -3.94
N ALA A 175 -10.28 -11.89 -3.52
CA ALA A 175 -8.99 -11.32 -3.87
C ALA A 175 -7.83 -12.10 -3.22
N GLY A 176 -8.00 -12.62 -2.01
CA GLY A 176 -7.03 -13.52 -1.38
C GLY A 176 -6.92 -14.87 -2.13
N LEU A 177 -8.04 -15.41 -2.61
CA LEU A 177 -8.08 -16.58 -3.49
C LEU A 177 -7.34 -16.33 -4.81
N PHE A 178 -7.54 -15.17 -5.44
CA PHE A 178 -6.83 -14.77 -6.64
C PHE A 178 -5.33 -14.55 -6.41
N THR A 179 -4.94 -13.93 -5.29
CA THR A 179 -3.53 -13.77 -4.89
C THR A 179 -2.86 -15.14 -4.71
N HIS A 180 -3.54 -16.08 -4.05
CA HIS A 180 -3.10 -17.48 -3.96
C HIS A 180 -3.00 -18.15 -5.33
N TYR A 181 -4.01 -17.99 -6.18
CA TYR A 181 -4.01 -18.53 -7.55
C TYR A 181 -2.82 -18.00 -8.36
N THR A 182 -2.55 -16.69 -8.27
CA THR A 182 -1.43 -16.03 -8.97
C THR A 182 -0.08 -16.57 -8.49
N LEU A 183 0.10 -16.80 -7.19
CA LEU A 183 1.31 -17.38 -6.63
C LEU A 183 1.65 -18.74 -7.26
N PHE A 184 0.66 -19.59 -7.49
CA PHE A 184 0.90 -20.96 -7.99
C PHE A 184 0.72 -21.14 -9.49
N THR A 185 0.29 -20.11 -10.21
CA THR A 185 0.17 -20.14 -11.68
C THR A 185 1.19 -19.27 -12.40
N GLN A 186 1.61 -18.16 -11.78
CA GLN A 186 2.61 -17.24 -12.32
C GLN A 186 3.50 -16.65 -11.20
N PRO A 187 4.26 -17.51 -10.47
CA PRO A 187 5.05 -17.10 -9.30
C PRO A 187 6.10 -16.02 -9.57
N SER A 188 6.55 -15.86 -10.82
CA SER A 188 7.56 -14.86 -11.18
C SER A 188 6.99 -13.45 -11.36
N LEU A 189 5.66 -13.28 -11.31
CA LEU A 189 5.03 -11.99 -11.56
C LEU A 189 5.17 -11.02 -10.37
N PHE A 190 5.16 -11.57 -9.15
CA PHE A 190 5.31 -10.82 -7.91
C PHE A 190 6.36 -11.45 -7.01
N THR A 191 7.00 -10.61 -6.19
CA THR A 191 8.00 -11.04 -5.21
C THR A 191 7.35 -11.27 -3.85
N ASN A 192 6.28 -10.52 -3.53
CA ASN A 192 5.59 -10.62 -2.25
C ASN A 192 4.09 -10.86 -2.44
N TYR A 193 3.51 -11.70 -1.58
CA TYR A 193 2.10 -12.06 -1.60
C TYR A 193 1.50 -11.92 -0.21
N ILE A 194 0.48 -11.07 -0.08
CA ILE A 194 -0.28 -10.87 1.16
C ILE A 194 -1.66 -11.48 0.93
N ILE A 195 -1.85 -12.67 1.49
CA ILE A 195 -3.05 -13.49 1.28
C ILE A 195 -3.89 -13.41 2.55
N ASN A 196 -4.93 -12.58 2.54
CA ASN A 196 -5.80 -12.37 3.70
C ASN A 196 -7.15 -13.07 3.54
N ASN A 197 -7.60 -13.77 4.57
CA ASN A 197 -8.89 -14.48 4.61
C ASN A 197 -9.27 -15.16 3.28
N PRO A 198 -8.36 -15.92 2.63
CA PRO A 198 -8.60 -16.47 1.30
C PRO A 198 -9.80 -17.41 1.30
N THR A 199 -10.58 -17.39 0.23
CA THR A 199 -11.73 -18.30 0.06
C THR A 199 -11.26 -19.73 -0.28
N LEU A 200 -10.71 -20.43 0.70
CA LEU A 200 -10.06 -21.74 0.50
C LEU A 200 -11.02 -22.90 0.25
N TRP A 201 -12.31 -22.76 0.56
CA TRP A 201 -13.33 -23.77 0.25
C TRP A 201 -13.65 -23.86 -1.25
N TRP A 202 -13.20 -22.88 -2.04
CA TRP A 202 -13.61 -22.70 -3.43
C TRP A 202 -13.49 -23.99 -4.25
N ASP A 203 -14.57 -24.35 -4.95
CA ASP A 203 -14.63 -25.46 -5.90
C ASP A 203 -14.02 -26.76 -5.35
N ASP A 204 -14.63 -27.27 -4.28
CA ASP A 204 -14.19 -28.48 -3.59
C ASP A 204 -12.71 -28.45 -3.18
N ASP A 205 -12.32 -27.38 -2.47
CA ASP A 205 -10.96 -27.16 -1.98
C ASP A 205 -9.90 -27.09 -3.13
N TYR A 206 -10.28 -26.58 -4.31
CA TYR A 206 -9.39 -26.36 -5.46
C TYR A 206 -8.05 -25.68 -5.11
N PRO A 207 -7.98 -24.65 -4.23
CA PRO A 207 -6.70 -24.00 -3.89
C PRO A 207 -5.64 -24.97 -3.35
N TYR A 208 -6.03 -25.99 -2.58
CA TYR A 208 -5.11 -27.00 -2.06
C TYR A 208 -4.58 -27.90 -3.17
N GLN A 209 -5.44 -28.24 -4.12
CA GLN A 209 -5.07 -29.06 -5.27
C GLN A 209 -4.12 -28.31 -6.21
N LEU A 210 -4.35 -27.01 -6.39
CA LEU A 210 -3.48 -26.14 -7.19
C LEU A 210 -2.06 -26.07 -6.62
N GLU A 211 -1.94 -25.85 -5.30
CA GLU A 211 -0.64 -25.82 -4.62
C GLU A 211 0.09 -27.16 -4.73
N GLU A 212 -0.62 -28.28 -4.47
CA GLU A 212 -0.06 -29.63 -4.60
C GLU A 212 0.45 -29.89 -6.03
N ALA A 213 -0.37 -29.55 -7.04
CA ALA A 213 0.01 -29.71 -8.44
C ALA A 213 1.23 -28.86 -8.82
N PHE A 214 1.37 -27.66 -8.25
CA PHE A 214 2.55 -26.84 -8.41
C PHE A 214 3.78 -27.49 -7.76
N TYR A 215 3.66 -27.98 -6.52
CA TYR A 215 4.74 -28.65 -5.80
C TYR A 215 5.29 -29.88 -6.54
N GLN A 216 4.40 -30.69 -7.12
CA GLN A 216 4.80 -31.89 -7.84
C GLN A 216 5.69 -31.57 -9.05
N LYS A 217 5.57 -30.37 -9.62
CA LYS A 217 6.37 -29.91 -10.77
C LYS A 217 7.54 -29.01 -10.38
N ASN A 218 7.44 -28.28 -9.27
CA ASN A 218 8.39 -27.25 -8.86
C ASN A 218 8.72 -27.37 -7.37
N LYS A 219 9.99 -27.58 -7.05
CA LYS A 219 10.48 -27.60 -5.66
C LYS A 219 11.04 -26.24 -5.21
N SER A 220 11.12 -25.27 -6.10
CA SER A 220 11.57 -23.91 -5.82
C SER A 220 10.42 -22.93 -6.02
N LEU A 221 10.28 -21.98 -5.10
CA LEU A 221 9.31 -20.90 -5.15
C LEU A 221 9.95 -19.63 -4.60
N HIS A 222 10.42 -18.76 -5.49
CA HIS A 222 11.07 -17.50 -5.13
C HIS A 222 10.02 -16.44 -4.78
N ALA A 223 9.47 -16.51 -3.57
CA ALA A 223 8.44 -15.59 -3.11
C ALA A 223 8.51 -15.36 -1.60
N ASN A 224 8.02 -14.20 -1.16
CA ASN A 224 7.69 -13.92 0.23
C ASN A 224 6.17 -13.97 0.38
N VAL A 225 5.67 -14.90 1.19
CA VAL A 225 4.23 -15.14 1.32
C VAL A 225 3.84 -15.02 2.78
N ILE A 226 2.84 -14.18 3.06
CA ILE A 226 2.19 -14.12 4.37
C ILE A 226 0.70 -14.42 4.22
N PHE A 227 0.28 -15.47 4.93
CA PHE A 227 -1.13 -15.76 5.15
C PHE A 227 -1.60 -15.04 6.40
N LEU A 228 -2.68 -14.28 6.26
CA LEU A 228 -3.39 -13.71 7.39
C LEU A 228 -4.81 -14.25 7.40
N ASN A 229 -5.30 -14.60 8.58
CA ASN A 229 -6.69 -15.01 8.72
C ASN A 229 -7.27 -14.48 10.02
N SER A 230 -8.46 -13.89 9.95
CA SER A 230 -9.18 -13.43 11.12
C SER A 230 -9.65 -14.62 11.95
N GLU A 231 -9.60 -14.46 13.27
CA GLU A 231 -9.93 -15.51 14.25
C GLU A 231 -11.30 -16.15 14.00
N TYR A 232 -12.33 -15.34 13.73
CA TYR A 232 -13.69 -15.81 13.49
C TYR A 232 -14.01 -16.10 12.00
N ASN A 233 -12.99 -16.13 11.13
CA ASN A 233 -13.12 -16.63 9.76
C ASN A 233 -12.83 -18.15 9.72
N ASP A 234 -12.67 -18.75 8.53
CA ASP A 234 -12.32 -20.17 8.37
C ASP A 234 -10.85 -20.46 8.72
N MET A 235 -10.53 -20.36 10.02
CA MET A 235 -9.21 -20.65 10.58
C MET A 235 -8.72 -22.07 10.30
N PRO A 236 -9.55 -23.13 10.43
CA PRO A 236 -9.10 -24.50 10.13
C PRO A 236 -8.58 -24.66 8.70
N LYS A 237 -9.26 -24.09 7.70
CA LYS A 237 -8.77 -24.10 6.32
C LYS A 237 -7.49 -23.28 6.15
N ALA A 238 -7.42 -22.08 6.74
CA ALA A 238 -6.23 -21.25 6.66
C ALA A 238 -4.98 -21.97 7.24
N ILE A 239 -5.13 -22.62 8.40
CA ILE A 239 -4.06 -23.42 9.03
C ILE A 239 -3.68 -24.60 8.13
N LYS A 240 -4.68 -25.35 7.62
CA LYS A 240 -4.44 -26.50 6.71
C LYS A 240 -3.60 -26.08 5.50
N MET A 241 -3.92 -24.94 4.89
CA MET A 241 -3.19 -24.44 3.72
C MET A 241 -1.75 -24.06 4.07
N PHE A 242 -1.58 -23.29 5.15
CA PHE A 242 -0.25 -22.92 5.63
C PHE A 242 0.62 -24.13 5.96
N ASP A 243 0.06 -25.11 6.67
CA ASP A 243 0.77 -26.34 7.02
C ASP A 243 1.11 -27.19 5.79
N GLN A 244 0.28 -27.19 4.75
CA GLN A 244 0.57 -27.85 3.48
C GLN A 244 1.81 -27.24 2.80
N ILE A 245 1.81 -25.93 2.57
CA ILE A 245 2.93 -25.21 1.95
C ILE A 245 4.20 -25.37 2.81
N LYS A 246 4.06 -25.28 4.13
CA LYS A 246 5.18 -25.44 5.08
C LYS A 246 5.79 -26.85 4.99
N ARG A 247 4.96 -27.90 4.90
CA ARG A 247 5.44 -29.29 4.77
C ARG A 247 6.16 -29.53 3.44
N HIS A 248 5.75 -28.86 2.37
CA HIS A 248 6.39 -28.96 1.07
C HIS A 248 7.80 -28.35 1.03
N ASN A 249 8.10 -27.42 1.95
CA ASN A 249 9.43 -26.87 2.18
C ASN A 249 10.12 -26.41 0.88
N TYR A 250 9.44 -25.53 0.13
CA TYR A 250 9.97 -24.97 -1.11
C TYR A 250 11.31 -24.27 -0.90
N ASN A 251 12.25 -24.49 -1.82
CA ASN A 251 13.47 -23.69 -1.87
C ASN A 251 13.12 -22.22 -2.17
N HIS A 252 13.81 -21.30 -1.50
CA HIS A 252 13.70 -19.84 -1.69
C HIS A 252 12.34 -19.20 -1.34
N LEU A 253 11.48 -19.92 -0.59
CA LEU A 253 10.23 -19.38 -0.08
C LEU A 253 10.42 -18.82 1.34
N THR A 254 10.03 -17.56 1.55
CA THR A 254 9.78 -17.03 2.90
C THR A 254 8.30 -17.16 3.20
N LEU A 255 7.92 -17.91 4.23
CA LEU A 255 6.53 -18.16 4.58
C LEU A 255 6.18 -17.66 5.99
N GLY A 256 5.11 -16.88 6.11
CA GLY A 256 4.55 -16.39 7.36
C GLY A 256 3.06 -16.70 7.51
N PHE A 257 2.62 -16.86 8.76
CA PHE A 257 1.20 -16.94 9.13
C PHE A 257 0.91 -15.99 10.29
N ARG A 258 -0.23 -15.31 10.24
CA ARG A 258 -0.72 -14.46 11.34
C ARG A 258 -2.22 -14.63 11.49
N MET A 259 -2.64 -14.81 12.74
CA MET A 259 -4.05 -14.70 13.10
C MET A 259 -4.37 -13.24 13.43
N ILE A 260 -5.50 -12.74 12.96
CA ILE A 260 -6.02 -11.42 13.34
C ILE A 260 -7.08 -11.64 14.41
N GLU A 261 -6.68 -11.37 15.64
CA GLU A 261 -7.50 -11.59 16.85
C GLU A 261 -8.76 -10.74 16.85
N ASN A 262 -9.84 -11.29 17.40
CA ASN A 262 -11.12 -10.60 17.62
C ASN A 262 -11.76 -10.00 16.35
N MET A 263 -11.45 -10.55 15.19
CA MET A 263 -11.97 -10.06 13.90
C MET A 263 -12.75 -11.13 13.15
N GLY A 264 -13.74 -10.68 12.38
CA GLY A 264 -14.43 -11.48 11.37
C GLY A 264 -13.82 -11.32 9.98
N HIS A 265 -14.51 -11.84 8.96
CA HIS A 265 -14.00 -11.93 7.58
C HIS A 265 -13.46 -10.62 6.99
N LEU A 266 -14.17 -9.50 7.18
CA LEU A 266 -13.79 -8.21 6.58
C LEU A 266 -13.19 -7.22 7.58
N GLY A 267 -13.45 -7.38 8.88
CA GLY A 267 -12.98 -6.45 9.92
C GLY A 267 -11.44 -6.43 10.05
N GLY A 268 -10.80 -7.57 9.79
CA GLY A 268 -9.33 -7.71 9.88
C GLY A 268 -8.56 -7.15 8.68
N GLU A 269 -9.22 -6.61 7.66
CA GLU A 269 -8.56 -6.24 6.40
C GLU A 269 -7.51 -5.13 6.56
N ALA A 270 -7.78 -4.10 7.37
CA ALA A 270 -6.82 -3.05 7.67
C ALA A 270 -5.58 -3.60 8.38
N GLU A 271 -5.77 -4.43 9.40
CA GLU A 271 -4.68 -5.07 10.14
C GLU A 271 -3.86 -5.99 9.23
N ALA A 272 -4.52 -6.67 8.28
CA ALA A 272 -3.85 -7.50 7.29
C ALA A 272 -2.94 -6.70 6.37
N MET A 273 -3.38 -5.52 5.91
CA MET A 273 -2.52 -4.64 5.12
C MET A 273 -1.33 -4.15 5.94
N ASN A 274 -1.53 -3.77 7.20
CA ASN A 274 -0.44 -3.32 8.08
C ASN A 274 0.62 -4.41 8.29
N GLN A 275 0.20 -5.57 8.82
CA GLN A 275 1.12 -6.67 9.08
C GLN A 275 1.73 -7.22 7.78
N GLY A 276 0.94 -7.28 6.70
CA GLY A 276 1.39 -7.70 5.39
C GLY A 276 2.47 -6.81 4.80
N MET A 277 2.31 -5.48 4.84
CA MET A 277 3.32 -4.53 4.39
C MET A 277 4.61 -4.64 5.19
N ARG A 278 4.51 -4.73 6.52
CA ARG A 278 5.67 -4.90 7.39
C ARG A 278 6.42 -6.20 7.15
N PHE A 279 5.71 -7.24 6.69
CA PHE A 279 6.33 -8.49 6.26
C PHE A 279 7.01 -8.34 4.89
N ALA A 280 6.28 -7.82 3.89
CA ALA A 280 6.76 -7.70 2.51
C ALA A 280 7.95 -6.74 2.37
N TYR A 281 7.95 -5.66 3.14
CA TYR A 281 8.95 -4.60 3.07
C TYR A 281 9.87 -4.54 4.28
N LYS A 282 9.93 -5.64 5.05
CA LYS A 282 10.84 -5.74 6.19
C LYS A 282 12.26 -5.41 5.74
N ARG A 283 12.83 -4.36 6.33
CA ARG A 283 14.23 -4.00 6.08
C ARG A 283 15.14 -5.16 6.50
N PRO A 284 16.09 -5.59 5.64
CA PRO A 284 17.05 -6.61 6.02
C PRO A 284 17.89 -6.09 7.19
N ALA A 285 18.04 -6.91 8.22
CA ALA A 285 18.97 -6.62 9.31
C ALA A 285 20.35 -7.16 8.90
N ILE A 286 21.23 -6.26 8.44
CA ILE A 286 22.61 -6.63 8.12
C ILE A 286 23.42 -6.64 9.41
N LYS A 287 23.98 -7.80 9.76
CA LYS A 287 24.97 -7.89 10.83
C LYS A 287 26.30 -7.37 10.32
N VAL A 288 26.69 -6.20 10.80
CA VAL A 288 28.00 -5.62 10.52
C VAL A 288 28.95 -5.96 11.66
N PRO A 289 30.19 -6.45 11.39
CA PRO A 289 31.16 -6.71 12.43
C PRO A 289 31.43 -5.47 13.28
N GLU A 290 31.54 -5.63 14.60
CA GLU A 290 31.74 -4.52 15.55
C GLU A 290 32.92 -3.62 15.16
N LYS A 291 34.02 -4.21 14.66
CA LYS A 291 35.19 -3.48 14.17
C LYS A 291 34.83 -2.47 13.09
N ALA A 292 33.92 -2.81 12.19
CA ALA A 292 33.48 -1.91 11.13
C ALA A 292 32.48 -0.87 11.66
N LEU A 293 31.70 -1.19 12.71
CA LEU A 293 30.79 -0.25 13.36
C LEU A 293 31.52 0.84 14.17
N LYS A 294 32.69 0.54 14.74
CA LYS A 294 33.45 1.49 15.57
C LYS A 294 33.77 2.82 14.89
N GLN A 295 33.87 2.84 13.56
CA GLN A 295 34.11 4.07 12.80
C GLN A 295 32.96 5.09 12.91
N TYR A 296 31.77 4.65 13.32
CA TYR A 296 30.57 5.49 13.45
C TYR A 296 30.32 5.94 14.89
N CYS A 297 31.11 5.45 15.85
CA CYS A 297 30.97 5.81 17.26
C CYS A 297 31.64 7.13 17.57
N GLY A 298 31.09 7.86 18.53
CA GLY A 298 31.65 9.13 18.98
C GLY A 298 30.62 10.04 19.61
N THR A 299 31.09 11.22 20.00
CA THR A 299 30.25 12.30 20.52
C THR A 299 30.12 13.37 19.44
N PHE A 300 28.88 13.75 19.14
CA PHE A 300 28.55 14.65 18.05
C PHE A 300 27.66 15.80 18.55
N GLN A 301 27.87 16.98 17.98
CA GLN A 301 27.00 18.14 18.19
C GLN A 301 25.82 18.05 17.21
N ASP A 302 24.59 18.13 17.73
CA ASP A 302 23.34 18.14 16.96
C ASP A 302 22.46 19.30 17.43
N GLY A 303 22.55 20.43 16.73
CA GLY A 303 21.92 21.68 17.14
C GLY A 303 22.39 22.11 18.53
N ALA A 304 21.45 22.31 19.46
CA ALA A 304 21.74 22.65 20.86
C ALA A 304 22.06 21.44 21.75
N TYR A 305 22.01 20.22 21.21
CA TYR A 305 22.21 18.98 21.95
C TYR A 305 23.55 18.33 21.63
N VAL A 306 24.11 17.63 22.61
CA VAL A 306 25.21 16.69 22.41
C VAL A 306 24.60 15.29 22.36
N ARG A 307 24.96 14.51 21.34
CA ARG A 307 24.55 13.11 21.22
C ARG A 307 25.77 12.21 21.18
N GLU A 308 25.61 11.00 21.70
CA GLU A 308 26.65 9.98 21.66
C GLU A 308 26.16 8.80 20.83
N ILE A 309 27.02 8.25 19.99
CA ILE A 309 26.78 7.01 19.27
C ILE A 309 27.72 5.96 19.81
N VAL A 310 27.16 4.89 20.34
CA VAL A 310 27.89 3.77 20.92
C VAL A 310 27.42 2.45 20.31
N ILE A 311 28.15 1.36 20.59
CA ILE A 311 27.69 0.01 20.26
C ILE A 311 27.09 -0.61 21.52
N ARG A 312 25.85 -1.09 21.44
CA ARG A 312 25.17 -1.89 22.47
C ARG A 312 24.59 -3.14 21.81
N ASP A 313 24.83 -4.30 22.41
CA ASP A 313 24.36 -5.60 21.90
C ASP A 313 24.72 -5.86 20.42
N GLY A 314 25.87 -5.34 19.97
CA GLY A 314 26.35 -5.47 18.59
C GLY A 314 25.72 -4.52 17.57
N GLU A 315 24.91 -3.55 18.01
CA GLU A 315 24.23 -2.57 17.16
C GLU A 315 24.60 -1.13 17.55
N LEU A 316 24.57 -0.21 16.58
CA LEU A 316 24.75 1.21 16.86
C LEU A 316 23.54 1.75 17.64
N THR A 317 23.79 2.56 18.66
CA THR A 317 22.76 3.19 19.50
C THR A 317 23.05 4.67 19.65
N LEU A 318 22.09 5.51 19.28
CA LEU A 318 22.10 6.95 19.48
C LEU A 318 21.57 7.30 20.87
N ILE A 319 22.44 7.83 21.72
CA ILE A 319 22.13 8.26 23.09
C ILE A 319 21.99 9.78 23.11
N ARG A 320 20.87 10.25 23.66
CA ARG A 320 20.67 11.67 24.01
C ARG A 320 21.01 11.88 25.47
N THR A 321 21.51 13.07 25.81
CA THR A 321 21.68 13.47 27.22
C THR A 321 20.39 13.24 28.01
N GLY A 322 20.45 12.34 29.01
CA GLY A 322 19.32 11.97 29.85
C GLY A 322 18.55 10.70 29.44
N ASP A 323 18.79 10.14 28.24
CA ASP A 323 18.15 8.91 27.79
C ASP A 323 18.94 7.67 28.25
N VAL A 324 18.28 6.76 28.98
CA VAL A 324 18.92 5.54 29.50
C VAL A 324 19.06 4.46 28.41
N GLN A 325 18.03 4.27 27.57
CA GLN A 325 18.01 3.21 26.54
C GLN A 325 18.68 3.62 25.22
N GLY A 326 18.52 4.89 24.79
CA GLY A 326 18.95 5.34 23.47
C GLY A 326 18.09 4.75 22.33
N ALA A 327 18.28 5.26 21.11
CA ALA A 327 17.57 4.80 19.92
C ALA A 327 18.49 3.91 19.07
N LYS A 328 18.01 2.72 18.69
CA LYS A 328 18.78 1.80 17.84
C LYS A 328 18.91 2.34 16.42
N ILE A 329 20.13 2.36 15.90
CA ILE A 329 20.45 2.66 14.51
C ILE A 329 20.62 1.33 13.79
N GLN A 330 19.66 0.98 12.95
CA GLN A 330 19.72 -0.17 12.07
C GLN A 330 20.59 0.14 10.85
N VAL A 331 21.54 -0.74 10.55
CA VAL A 331 22.31 -0.68 9.30
C VAL A 331 21.49 -1.32 8.19
N ILE A 332 21.23 -0.54 7.14
CA ILE A 332 20.49 -0.99 5.95
C ILE A 332 21.46 -1.48 4.88
N ASN A 333 22.58 -0.78 4.69
CA ASN A 333 23.75 -1.20 3.91
C ASN A 333 24.99 -0.42 4.39
N GLU A 334 26.15 -0.57 3.73
CA GLU A 334 27.42 0.08 4.13
C GLU A 334 27.33 1.61 4.24
N THR A 335 26.33 2.21 3.58
CA THR A 335 26.16 3.66 3.42
C THR A 335 24.82 4.19 3.95
N GLU A 336 23.86 3.32 4.26
CA GLU A 336 22.50 3.69 4.65
C GLU A 336 22.15 3.13 6.03
N PHE A 337 21.58 4.00 6.87
CA PHE A 337 21.24 3.73 8.26
C PHE A 337 19.82 4.25 8.54
N ALA A 338 19.12 3.62 9.47
CA ALA A 338 17.77 4.03 9.87
C ALA A 338 17.59 3.93 11.39
N ILE A 339 16.78 4.81 11.98
CA ILE A 339 16.34 4.69 13.37
C ILE A 339 14.85 4.35 13.36
N LEU A 340 14.51 3.15 13.78
CA LEU A 340 13.11 2.67 13.75
C LEU A 340 12.25 3.38 14.79
N GLY A 341 11.00 3.68 14.43
CA GLY A 341 10.01 4.30 15.32
C GLY A 341 10.19 5.80 15.55
N ARG A 342 11.04 6.46 14.75
CA ARG A 342 11.15 7.92 14.71
C ARG A 342 11.41 8.41 13.28
N TYR A 343 10.68 9.44 12.87
CA TYR A 343 10.85 10.10 11.57
C TYR A 343 12.05 11.07 11.59
N PHE A 344 13.24 10.60 11.27
CA PHE A 344 14.32 11.47 10.79
C PHE A 344 15.31 10.70 9.93
N ASP A 345 15.64 11.26 8.77
CA ASP A 345 16.73 10.78 7.94
C ASP A 345 18.03 10.85 8.74
N PHE A 346 18.77 9.75 8.79
CA PHE A 346 19.99 9.65 9.58
C PHE A 346 21.19 9.33 8.68
N HIS A 347 22.07 10.31 8.51
CA HIS A 347 23.24 10.19 7.63
C HIS A 347 24.52 10.54 8.35
N PHE A 348 25.57 9.73 8.15
CA PHE A 348 26.91 10.06 8.59
C PHE A 348 27.62 10.91 7.55
N ASN A 349 28.10 12.08 7.96
CA ASN A 349 28.92 12.96 7.13
C ASN A 349 30.40 12.55 7.27
N ARG A 350 31.11 12.52 6.15
CA ARG A 350 32.52 12.12 6.09
C ARG A 350 33.41 13.25 5.57
N ASP A 351 34.67 13.27 6.02
CA ASP A 351 35.71 14.13 5.46
C ASP A 351 36.25 13.59 4.11
N GLU A 352 37.17 14.32 3.46
CA GLU A 352 37.80 13.91 2.19
C GLU A 352 38.61 12.60 2.30
N LYS A 353 38.95 12.17 3.52
CA LYS A 353 39.66 10.92 3.80
C LYS A 353 38.70 9.78 4.13
N GLY A 354 37.39 10.04 4.10
CA GLY A 354 36.34 9.07 4.40
C GLY A 354 36.08 8.87 5.90
N ASN A 355 36.63 9.67 6.80
CA ASN A 355 36.36 9.54 8.24
C ASN A 355 35.01 10.16 8.59
N VAL A 356 34.23 9.51 9.46
CA VAL A 356 32.98 10.07 9.99
C VAL A 356 33.31 11.24 10.91
N ILE A 357 32.77 12.42 10.61
CA ILE A 357 33.04 13.66 11.37
C ILE A 357 31.78 14.25 12.03
N SER A 358 30.60 13.94 11.49
CA SER A 358 29.31 14.33 12.07
C SER A 358 28.21 13.42 11.54
N PHE A 359 26.99 13.61 12.03
CA PHE A 359 25.80 13.09 11.39
C PHE A 359 24.79 14.22 11.16
N SER A 360 23.90 14.06 10.20
CA SER A 360 22.70 14.88 10.06
C SER A 360 21.49 14.05 10.45
N SER A 361 20.61 14.67 11.25
CA SER A 361 19.27 14.17 11.53
C SER A 361 18.28 15.29 11.34
N GLN A 362 17.38 15.18 10.35
CA GLN A 362 16.42 16.23 10.08
C GLN A 362 15.01 15.80 10.51
N PHE A 363 14.43 16.54 11.47
CA PHE A 363 12.98 16.56 11.66
C PHE A 363 12.40 17.38 10.53
N ASP A 364 11.70 16.74 9.61
CA ASP A 364 11.27 17.43 8.41
C ASP A 364 9.99 18.24 8.66
N THR A 365 10.16 19.55 8.81
CA THR A 365 9.07 20.54 8.69
C THR A 365 9.08 21.23 7.33
N ASP A 366 9.97 20.85 6.40
CA ASP A 366 10.16 21.49 5.10
C ASP A 366 9.89 20.50 3.94
N PRO A 367 8.68 20.50 3.36
CA PRO A 367 8.30 19.58 2.28
C PRO A 367 9.12 19.72 0.98
N SER A 368 10.07 20.66 0.91
CA SER A 368 10.95 20.88 -0.25
C SER A 368 12.33 20.20 -0.16
N ARG A 369 12.69 19.58 0.98
CA ARG A 369 13.98 18.90 1.15
C ARG A 369 13.84 17.38 0.95
N THR A 370 14.65 16.86 0.03
CA THR A 370 14.69 15.46 -0.42
C THR A 370 15.01 14.48 0.72
N ARG A 371 14.12 13.52 0.99
CA ARG A 371 14.32 12.46 2.00
C ARG A 371 14.97 11.18 1.46
N THR A 372 16.10 11.29 0.77
CA THR A 372 16.86 10.10 0.32
C THR A 372 18.36 10.40 0.23
N ALA A 373 19.12 9.48 0.85
CA ALA A 373 20.54 9.17 0.71
C ALA A 373 21.35 10.05 -0.26
N ILE A 374 22.24 10.86 0.30
CA ILE A 374 23.37 11.40 -0.45
C ILE A 374 24.26 10.22 -0.85
N LYS A 375 24.34 9.97 -2.16
CA LYS A 375 25.35 9.09 -2.76
C LYS A 375 26.73 9.59 -2.33
N ILE A 376 27.49 8.70 -1.70
CA ILE A 376 28.93 8.84 -1.54
C ILE A 376 29.54 8.90 -2.95
N LYS A 377 30.42 9.87 -3.18
CA LYS A 377 31.31 9.87 -4.34
C LYS A 377 32.49 8.96 -4.10
#